data_AF-A0AAE0GDC3-F1
#
_entry.id   AF-A0AAE0GDC3-F1
#
_cell.length_a   1.000
_cell.length_b   1.000
_cell.length_c   1.000
_cell.angle_alpha   90.00
_cell.angle_beta   90.00
_cell.angle_gamma   90.00
#
_symmetry.space_group_name_H-M   'P 1'
#
loop_
_entity.id
_entity.type
_entity.pdbx_description
1 polymer ?
#
loop_
_entity_poly.entity_id
_entity_poly.type
_entity_poly.pdbx_seq_one_letter_code
_entity_poly.pdbx_strand_id
1 'polypeptide(L)'
;WMSPETIEVGGSPGGSPAVYDMRSEVYALSILIWEIMTCEKPFADIRDRDSLVMHRVKHNGLRPGGGQRPIEIDADLWQMLERGWDSNPNVRPTAEELVCAIRAVQSTITPTSTPVQQSPVRLQSPSFHDVKRSF
;
A
#
# COMPACT_ATOMS: atom_id res chain seq x y z
N TRP A 1 1.18 6.09 7.73
CA TRP A 1 2.49 5.69 8.26
C TRP A 1 3.28 6.93 8.65
N MET A 2 3.93 6.97 9.83
CA MET A 2 4.64 8.18 10.29
C MET A 2 6.00 8.33 9.59
N SER A 3 6.28 9.53 9.09
CA SER A 3 7.59 9.87 8.55
C SER A 3 8.62 10.13 9.66
N PRO A 4 9.93 9.97 9.39
CA PRO A 4 11.00 10.16 10.39
C PRO A 4 10.97 11.51 11.10
N GLU A 5 10.62 12.58 10.39
CA GLU A 5 10.52 13.93 10.93
C GLU A 5 9.30 14.15 11.84
N THR A 6 8.24 13.34 11.69
CA THR A 6 7.05 13.37 12.55
C THR A 6 7.23 12.52 13.83
N ILE A 7 8.25 11.65 13.89
CA ILE A 7 8.50 10.75 15.03
C ILE A 7 9.08 11.48 16.27
N GLU A 8 9.30 12.80 16.22
CA GLU A 8 9.58 13.67 17.39
C GLU A 8 8.43 14.69 17.56
N VAL A 9 7.86 14.96 18.75
CA VAL A 9 8.48 15.31 20.04
C VAL A 9 7.67 14.71 21.21
N GLY A 10 8.18 13.68 21.87
CA GLY A 10 7.59 13.11 23.09
C GLY A 10 8.65 12.97 24.17
N GLY A 11 9.12 14.08 24.76
CA GLY A 11 10.02 14.01 25.92
C GLY A 11 10.90 15.22 26.22
N SER A 12 11.05 16.18 25.30
CA SER A 12 11.79 17.42 25.59
C SER A 12 10.81 18.57 25.93
N PRO A 13 10.80 19.08 27.18
CA PRO A 13 10.07 20.29 27.49
C PRO A 13 10.73 21.45 26.73
N GLY A 14 10.06 21.93 25.68
CA GLY A 14 10.56 23.00 24.80
C GLY A 14 10.89 22.59 23.35
N GLY A 15 10.60 21.36 22.92
CA GLY A 15 10.79 20.95 21.54
C GLY A 15 9.87 21.69 20.55
N SER A 16 10.44 22.15 19.44
CA SER A 16 9.72 22.72 18.30
C SER A 16 8.63 21.76 17.78
N PRO A 17 7.47 22.24 17.33
CA PRO A 17 6.37 21.39 16.89
C PRO A 17 6.82 20.43 15.78
N ALA A 18 6.28 19.21 15.80
CA ALA A 18 6.53 18.21 14.77
C ALA A 18 6.34 18.83 13.38
N VAL A 19 7.36 18.72 12.52
CA VAL A 19 7.29 19.25 11.15
C VAL A 19 6.45 18.27 10.33
N TYR A 20 5.23 18.69 10.05
CA TYR A 20 4.26 17.94 9.25
C TYR A 20 3.86 18.79 8.05
N ASP A 21 4.14 18.31 6.85
CA ASP A 21 3.78 18.96 5.60
C ASP A 21 3.37 17.91 4.53
N MET A 22 3.18 18.36 3.29
CA MET A 22 2.81 17.48 2.17
C MET A 22 3.84 16.37 1.91
N ARG A 23 5.11 16.56 2.29
CA ARG A 23 6.15 15.54 2.12
C ARG A 23 5.99 14.43 3.14
N SER A 24 5.49 14.74 4.33
CA SER A 24 5.09 13.73 5.33
C SER A 24 3.94 12.87 4.82
N GLU A 25 2.98 13.47 4.10
CA GLU A 25 1.89 12.73 3.44
C GLU A 25 2.40 11.85 2.29
N VAL A 26 3.34 12.33 1.48
CA VAL A 26 3.99 11.51 0.43
C VAL A 26 4.68 10.28 1.02
N TYR A 27 5.34 10.43 2.18
CA TYR A 27 5.94 9.30 2.89
C TYR A 27 4.88 8.26 3.28
N ALA A 28 3.79 8.71 3.90
CA ALA A 28 2.70 7.83 4.31
C ALA A 28 2.06 7.10 3.12
N LEU A 29 1.84 7.84 2.03
CA LEU A 29 1.27 7.32 0.79
C LEU A 29 2.19 6.29 0.13
N SER A 30 3.50 6.50 0.15
CA SER A 30 4.46 5.56 -0.46
C SER A 30 4.49 4.21 0.25
N ILE A 31 4.43 4.20 1.59
CA ILE A 31 4.28 2.95 2.35
C ILE A 31 2.91 2.31 2.10
N LEU A 32 1.84 3.11 2.02
CA LEU A 32 0.49 2.61 1.72
C LEU A 32 0.43 1.94 0.34
N ILE A 33 1.04 2.53 -0.69
CA ILE A 33 1.09 1.93 -2.03
C ILE A 33 1.84 0.60 -1.97
N TRP A 34 2.96 0.53 -1.26
CA TRP A 34 3.66 -0.75 -1.07
C TRP A 34 2.78 -1.80 -0.38
N GLU A 35 2.04 -1.42 0.67
CA GLU A 35 1.11 -2.30 1.39
C GLU A 35 -0.02 -2.79 0.48
N ILE A 36 -0.56 -1.92 -0.40
CA ILE A 36 -1.57 -2.31 -1.40
C ILE A 36 -1.00 -3.27 -2.43
N MET A 37 0.21 -3.00 -2.94
CA MET A 37 0.81 -3.79 -4.01
C MET A 37 1.26 -5.18 -3.55
N THR A 38 1.70 -5.30 -2.30
CA THR A 38 2.17 -6.56 -1.71
C THR A 38 1.07 -7.32 -0.97
N CYS A 39 -0.02 -6.65 -0.59
CA CYS A 39 -1.00 -7.15 0.37
C CYS A 39 -0.37 -7.57 1.72
N GLU A 40 0.79 -7.02 2.07
CA GLU A 40 1.51 -7.32 3.31
C GLU A 40 1.45 -6.17 4.29
N LYS A 41 1.36 -6.50 5.58
CA LYS A 41 1.50 -5.49 6.65
C LYS A 41 2.96 -5.00 6.69
N PRO A 42 3.21 -3.69 6.60
CA PRO A 42 4.56 -3.14 6.74
C PRO A 42 5.17 -3.51 8.09
N PHE A 43 6.44 -3.92 8.06
CA PHE A 43 7.22 -4.30 9.25
C PHE A 43 6.63 -5.47 10.05
N ALA A 44 5.90 -6.39 9.41
CA ALA A 44 5.29 -7.56 10.06
C ALA A 44 6.29 -8.48 10.76
N ASP A 45 7.57 -8.41 10.41
CA ASP A 45 8.68 -9.14 11.02
C ASP A 45 9.08 -8.59 12.41
N ILE A 46 8.69 -7.37 12.73
CA ILE A 46 8.98 -6.72 14.02
C ILE A 46 7.81 -6.92 14.97
N ARG A 47 7.95 -7.88 15.88
CA ARG A 47 6.93 -8.25 16.86
C ARG A 47 6.59 -7.11 17.85
N ASP A 48 5.36 -6.63 17.76
CA ASP A 48 4.57 -5.90 18.78
C ASP A 48 5.30 -4.79 19.55
N ARG A 49 6.11 -3.98 18.86
CA ARG A 49 6.73 -2.78 19.44
C ARG A 49 6.73 -1.64 18.43
N ASP A 50 5.61 -0.92 18.34
CA ASP A 50 5.49 0.27 17.49
C ASP A 50 6.62 1.28 17.76
N SER A 51 7.03 1.43 19.02
CA SER A 51 8.17 2.27 19.41
C SER A 51 9.50 1.79 18.82
N LEU A 52 9.71 0.49 18.65
CA LEU A 52 10.89 -0.07 18.00
C LEU A 52 10.86 0.16 16.49
N VAL A 53 9.68 0.01 15.86
CA VAL A 53 9.50 0.34 14.44
C VAL A 53 9.80 1.81 14.21
N MET A 54 9.19 2.72 15.00
CA MET A 54 9.43 4.15 14.92
C MET A 54 10.92 4.49 15.10
N HIS A 55 11.57 3.92 16.12
CA HIS A 55 12.99 4.10 16.37
C HIS A 55 13.83 3.67 15.16
N ARG A 56 13.57 2.47 14.61
CA ARG A 56 14.33 1.94 13.47
C ARG A 56 14.05 2.68 12.16
N VAL A 57 12.83 3.12 11.93
CA VAL A 57 12.47 3.96 10.76
C VAL A 57 13.29 5.25 10.79
N LYS A 58 13.39 5.88 11.96
CA LYS A 58 14.11 7.14 12.15
C LYS A 58 15.62 6.99 12.13
N HIS A 59 16.16 6.01 12.85
CA HIS A 59 17.60 5.93 13.13
C HIS A 59 18.34 4.86 12.32
N ASN A 60 17.63 3.84 11.81
CA ASN A 60 18.24 2.70 11.13
C ASN A 60 17.84 2.59 9.65
N GLY A 61 17.01 3.51 9.15
CA GLY A 61 16.54 3.46 7.76
C GLY A 61 15.64 2.26 7.48
N LEU A 62 14.95 1.72 8.48
CA LEU A 62 14.02 0.60 8.29
C LEU A 62 12.92 0.99 7.30
N ARG A 63 12.70 0.14 6.28
CA ARG A 63 11.67 0.30 5.25
C ARG A 63 10.89 -1.00 5.06
N PRO A 64 9.66 -0.94 4.52
CA PRO A 64 8.87 -2.13 4.25
C PRO A 64 9.62 -3.13 3.36
N GLY A 65 9.35 -4.43 3.55
CA GLY A 65 10.03 -5.50 2.79
C GLY A 65 11.56 -5.52 2.95
N GLY A 66 12.10 -4.93 4.01
CA GLY A 66 13.55 -4.81 4.21
C GLY A 66 14.26 -3.87 3.21
N GLY A 67 13.52 -3.02 2.50
CA GLY A 67 14.06 -2.17 1.45
C GLY A 67 14.37 -2.93 0.15
N GLN A 68 13.80 -4.11 -0.04
CA GLN A 68 13.94 -4.88 -1.27
C GLN A 68 12.69 -4.72 -2.14
N ARG A 69 12.89 -4.60 -3.46
CA ARG A 69 11.79 -4.51 -4.43
C ARG A 69 11.04 -5.86 -4.53
N PRO A 70 9.73 -5.90 -4.24
CA PRO A 70 8.89 -7.06 -4.55
C PRO A 70 8.77 -7.27 -6.06
N ILE A 71 8.60 -8.51 -6.51
CA ILE A 71 8.52 -8.83 -7.95
C ILE A 71 7.26 -8.26 -8.61
N GLU A 72 6.21 -8.03 -7.82
CA GLU A 72 4.92 -7.48 -8.20
C GLU A 72 4.99 -5.97 -8.50
N ILE A 73 6.03 -5.28 -8.02
CA ILE A 73 6.17 -3.84 -8.18
C ILE A 73 7.14 -3.57 -9.33
N ASP A 74 6.65 -2.87 -10.36
CA ASP A 74 7.47 -2.39 -11.48
C ASP A 74 8.70 -1.59 -11.00
N ALA A 75 9.80 -1.67 -11.75
CA ALA A 75 11.07 -1.06 -11.35
C ALA A 75 11.01 0.47 -11.26
N ASP A 76 10.24 1.13 -12.13
CA ASP A 76 10.12 2.59 -12.12
C ASP A 76 9.21 3.05 -10.98
N LEU A 77 8.12 2.32 -10.73
CA LEU A 77 7.27 2.57 -9.56
C LEU A 77 8.04 2.34 -8.25
N TRP A 78 8.85 1.28 -8.17
CA TRP A 78 9.67 1.02 -6.99
C TRP A 78 10.64 2.17 -6.69
N GLN A 79 11.34 2.71 -7.69
CA GLN A 79 12.21 3.87 -7.50
C GLN A 79 11.45 5.10 -6.96
N MET A 80 10.20 5.27 -7.40
CA MET A 80 9.33 6.35 -6.90
C MET A 80 8.91 6.12 -5.45
N LEU A 81 8.60 4.87 -5.06
CA LEU A 81 8.33 4.52 -3.66
C LEU A 81 9.58 4.71 -2.79
N GLU A 82 10.76 4.33 -3.30
CA GLU A 82 12.07 4.51 -2.65
C GLU A 82 12.34 5.96 -2.28
N ARG A 83 12.15 6.86 -3.25
CA ARG A 83 12.26 8.30 -3.00
C ARG A 83 11.11 8.81 -2.12
N GLY A 84 9.91 8.25 -2.31
CA GLY A 84 8.69 8.58 -1.59
C GLY A 84 8.80 8.43 -0.07
N TRP A 85 9.48 7.38 0.39
CA TRP A 85 9.74 7.14 1.81
C TRP A 85 11.18 7.48 2.24
N ASP A 86 11.87 8.37 1.54
CA ASP A 86 13.20 8.82 1.93
C ASP A 86 13.15 9.56 3.29
N SER A 87 14.21 9.42 4.09
CA SER A 87 14.34 10.12 5.37
C SER A 87 14.46 11.63 5.21
N ASN A 88 15.04 12.11 4.11
CA ASN A 88 15.09 13.52 3.77
C ASN A 88 13.80 13.93 3.06
N PRO A 89 12.92 14.76 3.67
CA PRO A 89 11.67 15.15 3.04
C PRO A 89 11.88 15.89 1.72
N ASN A 90 13.01 16.60 1.53
CA ASN A 90 13.26 17.42 0.35
C ASN A 90 13.53 16.64 -0.94
N VAL A 91 13.90 15.36 -0.85
CA VAL A 91 14.15 14.52 -2.04
C VAL A 91 12.94 13.70 -2.46
N ARG A 92 11.89 13.69 -1.61
CA ARG A 92 10.64 12.98 -1.89
C ARG A 92 9.99 13.61 -3.14
N PRO A 93 9.41 12.79 -4.02
CA PRO A 93 8.63 13.29 -5.14
C PRO A 93 7.40 14.05 -4.64
N THR A 94 6.75 14.78 -5.53
CA THR A 94 5.42 15.30 -5.24
C THR A 94 4.37 14.19 -5.33
N ALA A 95 3.20 14.42 -4.76
CA ALA A 95 2.08 13.48 -4.90
C ALA A 95 1.68 13.30 -6.38
N GLU A 96 1.75 14.36 -7.18
CA GLU A 96 1.45 14.33 -8.61
C GLU A 96 2.45 13.45 -9.38
N GLU A 97 3.75 13.55 -9.08
CA GLU A 97 4.78 12.71 -9.69
C GLU A 97 4.53 11.23 -9.35
N LEU A 98 4.18 10.93 -8.10
CA LEU A 98 3.88 9.56 -7.66
C LEU A 98 2.63 9.00 -8.36
N VAL A 99 1.58 9.82 -8.51
CA VAL A 99 0.36 9.45 -9.25
C VAL A 99 0.66 9.20 -10.74
N CYS A 100 1.53 10.01 -11.36
CA CYS A 100 1.96 9.79 -12.73
C CYS A 100 2.69 8.44 -12.89
N ALA A 101 3.56 8.09 -11.94
CA ALA A 101 4.24 6.78 -11.95
C ALA A 101 3.25 5.61 -11.83
N ILE A 102 2.26 5.71 -10.92
CA ILE A 102 1.20 4.70 -10.79
C ILE A 102 0.43 4.53 -12.11
N ARG A 103 0.04 5.63 -12.74
CA ARG A 103 -0.70 5.60 -14.02
C ARG A 103 0.11 4.97 -15.15
N ALA A 104 1.41 5.22 -15.20
CA ALA A 104 2.30 4.60 -16.18
C ALA A 104 2.25 3.07 -16.05
N VAL A 105 2.32 2.53 -14.84
CA VAL A 105 2.22 1.09 -14.59
C VAL A 105 0.82 0.56 -14.92
N GLN A 106 -0.26 1.26 -14.54
CA GLN A 106 -1.64 0.85 -14.87
C GLN A 106 -1.90 0.71 -16.37
N SER A 107 -1.25 1.53 -17.21
CA SER A 107 -1.41 1.43 -18.67
C SER A 107 -0.90 0.12 -19.28
N THR A 108 -0.03 -0.61 -18.55
CA THR A 108 0.45 -1.95 -18.93
C THR A 108 -0.46 -3.07 -18.44
N ILE A 109 -1.35 -2.78 -17.48
CA ILE A 109 -2.39 -3.67 -16.98
C ILE A 109 -3.63 -3.45 -17.85
N THR A 110 -3.60 -3.93 -19.10
CA THR A 110 -4.85 -4.05 -19.87
C THR A 110 -5.84 -4.86 -19.04
N PRO A 111 -7.09 -4.39 -18.84
CA PRO A 111 -8.13 -5.26 -18.32
C PRO A 111 -8.20 -6.44 -19.27
N THR A 112 -7.97 -7.64 -18.75
CA THR A 112 -8.28 -8.85 -19.51
C THR A 112 -9.74 -8.75 -19.90
N SER A 113 -9.99 -8.44 -21.16
CA SER A 113 -11.30 -8.53 -21.78
C SER A 113 -11.72 -9.99 -21.75
N THR A 114 -12.31 -10.42 -20.64
CA THR A 114 -13.08 -11.65 -20.61
C THR A 114 -14.46 -11.30 -21.14
N PRO A 115 -14.87 -11.70 -22.36
CA PRO A 115 -16.27 -11.69 -22.68
C PRO A 115 -16.93 -12.79 -21.83
N VAL A 116 -17.53 -12.39 -20.72
CA VAL A 116 -18.50 -13.24 -20.02
C VAL A 116 -19.76 -13.30 -20.91
N GLN A 117 -19.73 -14.12 -21.95
CA GLN A 117 -20.96 -14.68 -22.51
C GLN A 117 -21.42 -15.78 -21.56
N GLN A 118 -22.03 -15.38 -20.45
CA GLN A 118 -22.92 -16.25 -19.70
C GLN A 118 -24.27 -16.22 -20.39
N SER A 119 -24.52 -17.23 -21.22
CA SER A 119 -25.88 -17.64 -21.54
C SER A 119 -26.63 -17.89 -20.22
N PRO A 120 -27.85 -17.36 -20.02
CA PRO A 120 -28.59 -17.66 -18.81
C PRO A 120 -28.89 -19.17 -18.77
N VAL A 121 -28.30 -19.87 -17.79
CA VAL A 121 -28.71 -21.23 -17.44
C VAL A 121 -30.14 -21.14 -16.94
N ARG A 122 -31.10 -21.56 -17.78
CA ARG A 122 -32.50 -21.68 -17.38
C ARG A 122 -32.59 -22.81 -16.36
N LEU A 123 -32.57 -22.47 -15.08
CA LEU A 123 -33.06 -23.36 -14.04
C LEU A 123 -34.54 -23.58 -14.30
N GLN A 124 -34.88 -24.68 -14.98
CA GLN A 124 -36.25 -25.18 -14.95
C GLN A 124 -36.50 -25.69 -13.53
N SER A 125 -37.35 -24.97 -12.80
CA SER A 125 -37.91 -25.46 -11.55
C SER A 125 -38.74 -26.71 -11.84
N PRO A 126 -38.62 -27.79 -11.05
CA PRO A 126 -39.48 -28.94 -11.20
C PRO A 126 -40.93 -28.55 -10.90
N SER A 127 -41.85 -29.09 -11.70
CA SER A 127 -43.29 -28.89 -11.54
C SER A 127 -43.79 -29.51 -10.22
N PHE A 128 -44.75 -28.84 -9.57
CA PHE A 128 -45.38 -29.29 -8.32
C PHE A 128 -46.08 -30.66 -8.40
N HIS A 129 -46.18 -31.27 -9.60
CA HIS A 129 -46.80 -32.58 -9.78
C HIS A 129 -45.91 -33.77 -9.36
N ASP A 130 -44.59 -33.59 -9.20
CA ASP A 130 -43.68 -34.71 -8.93
C ASP A 130 -43.47 -35.03 -7.43
N VAL A 131 -44.05 -34.24 -6.51
CA VAL A 131 -43.82 -34.42 -5.05
C VAL A 131 -44.75 -35.46 -4.41
N LYS A 132 -45.75 -36.00 -5.12
CA LYS A 132 -46.76 -36.93 -4.56
C LYS A 132 -46.58 -38.41 -4.93
N ARG A 133 -45.34 -38.90 -5.06
CA ARG A 133 -45.08 -40.34 -5.27
C ARG A 133 -44.12 -41.01 -4.29
N SER A 134 -43.77 -40.33 -3.21
CA SER A 134 -42.96 -40.92 -2.14
C SER A 134 -43.52 -40.56 -0.77
N PHE A 135 -44.70 -41.07 -0.44
CA PHE A 135 -45.14 -41.51 0.90
C PHE A 135 -46.42 -42.34 0.74
#